data_AF-A0A6N7IX01-F1
#
_entry.id   AF-A0A6N7IX01-F1
#
_cell.length_a   1.000
_cell.length_b   1.000
_cell.length_c   1.000
_cell.angle_alpha   90.00
_cell.angle_beta   90.00
_cell.angle_gamma   90.00
#
_symmetry.space_group_name_H-M   'P 1'
#
loop_
_entity.id
_entity.type
_entity.pdbx_description
1 polymer ?
#
loop_
_entity_poly.entity_id
_entity_poly.type
_entity_poly.pdbx_seq_one_letter_code
_entity_poly.pdbx_strand_id
1 'polypeptide(L)'
;AKELGYKSVSDLPTLKLSYNTDEGHQKIAQAIQEMWKKDLGVKVELDNSEWNVYIDKIHSGDYQIGRMGWLGDFNDPVNFLELYKDKDGGNNDTGWESKEYKQLLNDSAKETDKTKREEMLKKAEEIIINDMPIAPIYFYTQLWV
;
A
#
# COMPACT_ATOMS: atom_id res chain seq x y z
N ALA A 1 -12.66 -14.31 7.12
CA ALA A 1 -12.53 -15.15 8.33
C ALA A 1 -12.50 -16.64 7.99
N LYS A 2 -13.60 -17.23 7.46
CA LYS A 2 -13.66 -18.67 7.14
C LYS A 2 -12.60 -19.14 6.14
N GLU A 3 -12.36 -18.38 5.07
CA GLU A 3 -11.31 -18.67 4.08
C GLU A 3 -9.90 -18.61 4.68
N LEU A 4 -9.72 -17.84 5.76
CA LEU A 4 -8.47 -17.72 6.52
C LEU A 4 -8.36 -18.76 7.64
N GLY A 5 -9.30 -19.72 7.73
CA GLY A 5 -9.33 -20.77 8.76
C GLY A 5 -9.94 -20.36 10.11
N TYR A 6 -10.48 -19.14 10.24
CA TYR A 6 -11.12 -18.66 11.47
C TYR A 6 -12.63 -18.91 11.44
N LYS A 7 -13.21 -19.30 12.58
CA LYS A 7 -14.65 -19.63 12.66
C LYS A 7 -15.51 -18.37 12.55
N SER A 8 -15.03 -17.26 13.11
CA SER A 8 -15.63 -15.93 12.97
C SER A 8 -14.56 -14.83 12.99
N VAL A 9 -14.96 -13.58 12.76
CA VAL A 9 -14.07 -12.42 12.88
C VAL A 9 -13.62 -12.21 14.34
N SER A 10 -14.43 -12.61 15.33
CA SER A 10 -14.04 -12.47 16.75
C SER A 10 -12.85 -13.34 17.14
N ASP A 11 -12.53 -14.36 16.35
CA ASP A 11 -11.39 -15.25 16.56
C ASP A 11 -10.09 -14.71 15.93
N LEU A 12 -10.16 -13.62 15.16
CA LEU A 12 -8.97 -13.00 14.59
C LEU A 12 -8.09 -12.41 15.71
N PRO A 13 -6.75 -12.54 15.60
CA PRO A 13 -5.85 -11.83 16.49
C PRO A 13 -6.03 -10.32 16.33
N THR A 14 -5.72 -9.56 17.38
CA THR A 14 -5.62 -8.10 17.26
C THR A 14 -4.51 -7.75 16.27
N LEU A 15 -4.86 -6.98 15.25
CA LEU A 15 -3.92 -6.51 14.23
C LEU A 15 -3.28 -5.21 14.68
N LYS A 16 -2.01 -5.01 14.35
CA LYS A 16 -1.30 -3.74 14.59
C LYS A 16 -1.29 -2.87 13.34
N LEU A 17 -1.83 -1.66 13.46
CA LEU A 17 -1.74 -0.60 12.46
C LEU A 17 -0.62 0.36 12.84
N SER A 18 0.51 0.24 12.16
CA SER A 18 1.71 1.05 12.38
C SER A 18 1.66 2.34 11.57
N TYR A 19 1.97 3.48 12.19
CA TYR A 19 2.03 4.79 11.53
C TYR A 19 3.07 5.70 12.17
N ASN A 20 3.68 6.58 11.38
CA ASN A 20 4.61 7.58 11.86
C ASN A 20 3.89 8.73 12.60
N THR A 21 4.58 9.36 13.55
CA THR A 21 4.05 10.48 14.35
C THR A 21 3.71 11.68 13.49
N ASP A 22 2.40 11.88 13.31
CA ASP A 22 1.77 13.03 12.64
C ASP A 22 0.29 13.09 13.07
N GLU A 23 -0.25 14.30 13.28
CA GLU A 23 -1.63 14.47 13.75
C GLU A 23 -2.66 14.00 12.71
N GLY A 24 -2.40 14.24 11.43
CA GLY A 24 -3.25 13.79 10.33
C GLY A 24 -3.27 12.27 10.23
N HIS A 25 -2.11 11.63 10.33
CA HIS A 25 -2.00 10.17 10.28
C HIS A 25 -2.66 9.51 11.49
N GLN A 26 -2.54 10.09 12.68
CA GLN A 26 -3.24 9.62 13.88
C GLN A 26 -4.76 9.63 13.68
N LYS A 27 -5.32 10.73 13.16
CA LYS A 27 -6.77 10.84 12.89
C LYS A 27 -7.25 9.79 11.88
N ILE A 28 -6.48 9.59 10.80
CA ILE A 28 -6.79 8.56 9.79
C ILE A 28 -6.72 7.16 10.41
N ALA A 29 -5.69 6.86 11.20
CA ALA A 29 -5.51 5.55 11.83
C ALA A 29 -6.63 5.24 12.82
N GLN A 30 -7.07 6.23 13.62
CA GLN A 30 -8.24 6.11 14.50
C GLN A 30 -9.52 5.85 13.72
N ALA A 31 -9.76 6.58 12.63
CA ALA A 31 -10.91 6.35 11.77
C ALA A 31 -10.93 4.93 11.18
N ILE A 32 -9.78 4.44 10.68
CA ILE A 32 -9.64 3.06 10.17
C ILE A 32 -9.92 2.04 11.28
N GLN A 33 -9.35 2.22 12.47
CA GLN A 33 -9.60 1.35 13.64
C GLN A 33 -11.10 1.28 13.98
N GLU A 34 -11.78 2.43 14.01
CA GLU A 34 -13.21 2.50 14.30
C GLU A 34 -14.06 1.84 13.21
N MET A 35 -13.78 2.14 11.93
CA MET A 35 -14.48 1.56 10.79
C MET A 35 -14.33 0.03 10.75
N TRP A 36 -13.11 -0.49 10.90
CA TRP A 36 -12.87 -1.93 10.89
C TRP A 36 -13.50 -2.63 12.08
N LYS A 37 -13.52 -2.00 13.25
CA LYS A 37 -14.24 -2.54 14.41
C LYS A 37 -15.75 -2.57 14.18
N LYS A 38 -16.32 -1.48 13.66
CA LYS A 38 -17.77 -1.33 13.49
C LYS A 38 -18.30 -2.19 12.35
N ASP A 39 -17.65 -2.14 11.19
CA ASP A 39 -18.19 -2.70 9.95
C ASP A 39 -17.71 -4.12 9.71
N LEU A 40 -16.52 -4.48 10.23
CA LEU A 40 -15.93 -5.82 10.05
C LEU A 40 -15.82 -6.61 11.35
N GLY A 41 -15.88 -5.97 12.53
CA GLY A 41 -15.65 -6.62 13.83
C GLY A 41 -14.17 -6.85 14.16
N VAL A 42 -13.25 -6.30 13.37
CA VAL A 42 -11.80 -6.52 13.51
C VAL A 42 -11.24 -5.64 14.62
N LYS A 43 -10.37 -6.22 15.46
CA LYS A 43 -9.67 -5.48 16.52
C LYS A 43 -8.34 -4.98 15.98
N VAL A 44 -8.12 -3.68 16.08
CA VAL A 44 -6.87 -3.02 15.67
C VAL A 44 -6.24 -2.32 16.87
N GLU A 45 -4.95 -2.49 17.07
CA GLU A 45 -4.10 -1.71 17.96
C GLU A 45 -3.32 -0.67 17.13
N LEU A 46 -3.28 0.56 17.62
CA LEU A 46 -2.55 1.66 16.97
C LEU A 46 -1.11 1.69 17.48
N ASP A 47 -0.15 1.64 16.56
CA ASP A 47 1.27 1.50 16.85
C ASP A 47 2.04 2.71 16.27
N ASN A 48 2.33 3.69 17.13
CA ASN A 48 2.94 4.95 16.73
C ASN A 48 4.45 4.97 17.00
N SER A 49 5.22 5.53 16.07
CA SER A 49 6.66 5.75 16.24
C SER A 49 7.16 6.99 15.50
N GLU A 50 8.31 7.54 15.94
CA GLU A 50 9.05 8.59 15.22
C GLU A 50 9.45 8.09 13.82
N TRP A 51 9.56 9.00 12.84
CA TRP A 51 9.74 8.65 11.43
C TRP A 51 10.90 7.69 11.17
N ASN A 52 12.08 7.89 11.76
CA ASN A 52 13.22 7.02 11.48
C ASN A 52 13.00 5.60 12.02
N VAL A 53 12.42 5.49 13.22
CA VAL A 53 12.05 4.19 13.80
C VAL A 53 10.96 3.53 12.98
N TYR A 54 9.98 4.32 12.52
CA TYR A 54 8.88 3.84 11.69
C TYR A 54 9.38 3.29 10.35
N ILE A 55 10.20 4.04 9.63
CA ILE A 55 10.65 3.64 8.29
C ILE A 55 11.56 2.40 8.35
N ASP A 56 12.43 2.29 9.36
CA ASP A 56 13.25 1.10 9.60
C ASP A 56 12.38 -0.14 9.87
N LYS A 57 11.32 0.02 10.66
CA LYS A 57 10.33 -1.03 10.95
C LYS A 57 9.61 -1.50 9.69
N ILE A 58 9.21 -0.56 8.82
CA ILE A 58 8.55 -0.90 7.56
C ILE A 58 9.51 -1.62 6.61
N HIS A 59 10.70 -1.07 6.35
CA HIS A 59 11.68 -1.67 5.45
C HIS A 59 12.17 -3.05 5.92
N SER A 60 12.19 -3.30 7.23
CA SER A 60 12.57 -4.61 7.79
C SER A 60 11.44 -5.65 7.81
N GLY A 61 10.21 -5.25 7.46
CA GLY A 61 9.04 -6.13 7.51
C GLY A 61 8.53 -6.41 8.92
N ASP A 62 8.97 -5.68 9.95
CA ASP A 62 8.49 -5.82 11.34
C ASP A 62 7.15 -5.11 11.55
N TYR A 63 6.17 -5.39 10.70
CA TYR A 63 4.85 -4.79 10.78
C TYR A 63 3.79 -5.74 10.21
N GLN A 64 2.53 -5.50 10.57
CA GLN A 64 1.39 -6.20 9.97
C GLN A 64 0.69 -5.31 8.95
N ILE A 65 0.46 -4.05 9.33
CA ILE A 65 -0.18 -3.04 8.49
C ILE A 65 0.56 -1.73 8.71
N GLY A 66 1.07 -1.13 7.62
CA GLY A 66 1.84 0.09 7.65
C GLY A 66 1.13 1.22 6.90
N ARG A 67 1.00 2.39 7.53
CA ARG A 67 0.57 3.60 6.85
C ARG A 67 1.72 4.18 6.01
N MET A 68 1.58 4.17 4.70
CA MET A 68 2.57 4.77 3.80
C MET A 68 1.94 5.78 2.84
N GLY A 69 2.78 6.57 2.18
CA GLY A 69 2.38 7.42 1.07
C GLY A 69 3.54 7.60 0.10
N TRP A 70 3.21 7.81 -1.17
CA TRP A 70 4.18 8.10 -2.21
C TRP A 70 3.89 9.45 -2.85
N LEU A 71 4.94 10.22 -3.09
CA LEU A 71 4.88 11.46 -3.85
C LEU A 71 5.70 11.23 -5.11
N GLY A 72 5.09 11.42 -6.28
CA GLY A 72 5.75 11.12 -7.54
C GLY A 72 6.95 12.04 -7.79
N ASP A 73 8.11 11.47 -8.13
CA ASP A 73 9.32 12.23 -8.43
C ASP A 73 9.28 12.90 -9.82
N PHE A 74 8.47 12.36 -10.72
CA PHE A 74 8.21 12.91 -12.05
C PHE A 74 6.79 12.58 -12.52
N ASN A 75 6.29 13.36 -13.49
CA ASN A 75 4.92 13.28 -13.96
C ASN A 75 4.71 12.15 -14.99
N ASP A 76 4.85 10.91 -14.55
CA ASP A 76 4.52 9.71 -15.33
C ASP A 76 3.96 8.62 -14.40
N PRO A 77 2.93 7.86 -14.81
CA PRO A 77 2.34 6.81 -13.98
C PRO A 77 3.34 5.73 -13.54
N VAL A 78 4.41 5.50 -14.32
CA VAL A 78 5.42 4.49 -13.99
C VAL A 78 6.09 4.78 -12.64
N ASN A 79 6.17 6.05 -12.21
CA ASN A 79 6.77 6.43 -10.93
C ASN A 79 6.04 5.81 -9.72
N PHE A 80 4.73 5.59 -9.83
CA PHE A 80 3.93 4.94 -8.80
C PHE A 80 3.92 3.41 -8.95
N LEU A 81 3.90 2.93 -10.20
CA LEU A 81 3.79 1.50 -10.49
C LEU A 81 5.13 0.76 -10.25
N GLU A 82 6.26 1.41 -10.54
CA GLU A 82 7.55 0.73 -10.42
C GLU A 82 7.93 0.36 -8.98
N LEU A 83 7.30 0.99 -7.98
CA LEU A 83 7.44 0.66 -6.56
C LEU A 83 7.24 -0.84 -6.29
N TYR A 84 6.28 -1.47 -6.97
CA TYR A 84 5.86 -2.84 -6.69
C TYR A 84 6.38 -3.84 -7.73
N LYS A 85 7.35 -3.42 -8.56
CA LYS A 85 7.87 -4.23 -9.65
C LYS A 85 8.56 -5.50 -9.15
N ASP A 86 9.39 -5.37 -8.12
CA ASP A 86 10.21 -6.43 -7.54
C ASP A 86 9.93 -6.52 -6.03
N LYS A 87 9.71 -7.73 -5.49
CA LYS A 87 9.46 -7.93 -4.06
C LYS A 87 10.60 -7.46 -3.15
N ASP A 88 11.83 -7.52 -3.67
CA ASP A 88 13.06 -7.11 -2.97
C ASP A 88 13.51 -5.71 -3.44
N GLY A 89 12.60 -4.96 -4.10
CA GLY A 89 12.85 -3.59 -4.53
C GLY A 89 12.92 -2.65 -3.32
N GLY A 90 13.84 -1.68 -3.35
CA GLY A 90 14.13 -0.83 -2.19
C GLY A 90 12.97 0.06 -1.69
N ASN A 91 11.90 0.22 -2.48
CA ASN A 91 10.69 0.94 -2.10
C ASN A 91 9.45 0.01 -2.04
N ASN A 92 9.64 -1.31 -2.17
CA ASN A 92 8.56 -2.29 -2.06
C ASN A 92 8.49 -2.88 -0.66
N ASP A 93 7.81 -2.20 0.24
CA ASP A 93 7.72 -2.69 1.61
C ASP A 93 6.75 -3.86 1.77
N THR A 94 5.86 -4.07 0.80
CA THR A 94 4.82 -5.11 0.87
C THR A 94 5.36 -6.53 0.67
N GLY A 95 6.56 -6.67 0.09
CA GLY A 95 7.11 -7.96 -0.34
C GLY A 95 6.32 -8.64 -1.47
N TRP A 96 5.34 -7.95 -2.07
CA TRP A 96 4.53 -8.48 -3.16
C TRP A 96 5.30 -8.51 -4.47
N GLU A 97 5.06 -9.54 -5.29
CA GLU A 97 5.49 -9.59 -6.68
C GLU A 97 4.43 -10.21 -7.56
N SER A 98 4.35 -9.75 -8.80
CA SER A 98 3.58 -10.40 -9.86
C SER A 98 4.40 -10.46 -11.14
N LYS A 99 4.47 -11.67 -11.73
CA LYS A 99 5.22 -11.90 -12.98
C LYS A 99 4.64 -11.12 -14.15
N GLU A 100 3.31 -11.07 -14.25
CA GLU A 100 2.61 -10.35 -15.31
C GLU A 100 2.79 -8.83 -15.15
N TYR A 101 2.63 -8.33 -13.92
CA TYR A 101 2.88 -6.93 -13.59
C TYR A 101 4.30 -6.49 -13.98
N LYS A 102 5.31 -7.24 -13.54
CA LYS A 102 6.72 -6.98 -13.87
C LYS A 102 6.97 -6.99 -15.38
N GLN A 103 6.33 -7.90 -16.11
CA GLN A 103 6.46 -7.98 -17.57
C GLN A 103 5.87 -6.75 -18.25
N LEU A 104 4.66 -6.33 -17.86
CA LEU A 104 4.01 -5.12 -18.39
C LEU A 104 4.87 -3.87 -18.19
N LEU A 105 5.46 -3.70 -17.00
CA LEU A 105 6.37 -2.58 -16.75
C LEU A 105 7.63 -2.64 -17.62
N ASN A 106 8.24 -3.81 -17.75
CA ASN A 106 9.43 -4.00 -18.59
C ASN A 106 9.16 -3.74 -20.08
N ASP A 107 7.99 -4.11 -20.57
CA ASP A 107 7.60 -3.89 -21.97
C ASP A 107 7.19 -2.44 -22.21
N SER A 108 6.47 -1.82 -21.27
CA SER A 108 6.12 -0.39 -21.33
C SER A 108 7.35 0.53 -21.39
N ALA A 109 8.47 0.10 -20.80
CA ALA A 109 9.73 0.84 -20.82
C ALA A 109 10.43 0.81 -22.21
N LYS A 110 10.06 -0.15 -23.06
CA LYS A 110 10.61 -0.34 -24.41
C LYS A 110 9.63 0.09 -25.51
N GLU A 111 8.37 0.32 -25.17
CA GLU A 111 7.32 0.71 -26.11
C GLU A 111 7.44 2.20 -26.50
N THR A 112 7.38 2.46 -27.80
CA THR A 112 7.50 3.80 -28.39
C THR A 112 6.15 4.41 -28.77
N ASP A 113 5.13 3.57 -28.96
CA ASP A 113 3.75 3.99 -29.17
C ASP A 113 3.12 4.37 -27.82
N LYS A 114 2.78 5.66 -27.68
CA LYS A 114 2.24 6.21 -26.42
C LYS A 114 0.95 5.53 -25.99
N THR A 115 0.04 5.26 -26.93
CA THR A 115 -1.26 4.65 -26.62
C THR A 115 -1.06 3.23 -26.11
N LYS A 116 -0.20 2.44 -26.76
CA LYS A 116 0.12 1.08 -26.31
C LYS A 116 0.81 1.08 -24.95
N ARG A 117 1.74 2.01 -24.72
CA ARG A 117 2.40 2.17 -23.42
C ARG A 117 1.38 2.47 -22.32
N GLU A 118 0.46 3.39 -22.55
CA GLU A 118 -0.61 3.72 -21.60
C GLU A 118 -1.53 2.52 -21.32
N GLU A 119 -1.89 1.74 -22.33
CA GLU A 119 -2.67 0.51 -22.14
C GLU A 119 -1.93 -0.54 -21.30
N MET A 120 -0.61 -0.68 -21.47
CA MET A 120 0.21 -1.58 -20.65
C MET A 120 0.23 -1.12 -19.18
N LEU A 121 0.42 0.18 -18.94
CA LEU A 121 0.45 0.73 -17.58
C LEU A 121 -0.91 0.62 -16.88
N LYS A 122 -2.02 0.82 -17.60
CA LYS A 122 -3.38 0.59 -17.07
C LYS A 122 -3.62 -0.86 -16.68
N LYS A 123 -3.14 -1.82 -17.48
CA LYS A 123 -3.23 -3.25 -17.12
C LYS A 123 -2.39 -3.58 -15.89
N ALA A 124 -1.21 -2.96 -15.76
CA ALA A 124 -0.40 -3.11 -14.55
C ALA A 124 -1.15 -2.55 -13.32
N GLU A 125 -1.74 -1.36 -13.43
CA GLU A 125 -2.58 -0.77 -12.38
C GLU A 125 -3.76 -1.67 -11.99
N GLU A 126 -4.45 -2.25 -12.98
CA GLU A 126 -5.55 -3.19 -12.73
C GLU A 126 -5.10 -4.41 -11.92
N ILE A 127 -3.92 -4.98 -12.21
CA ILE A 127 -3.36 -6.11 -11.46
C ILE A 127 -3.13 -5.72 -10.00
N ILE A 128 -2.46 -4.60 -9.71
CA ILE A 128 -2.16 -4.22 -8.33
C ILE A 128 -3.43 -3.86 -7.54
N ILE A 129 -4.43 -3.26 -8.20
CA ILE A 129 -5.73 -2.97 -7.55
C ILE A 129 -6.52 -4.25 -7.27
N ASN A 130 -6.42 -5.27 -8.13
CA ASN A 130 -7.09 -6.55 -7.91
C ASN A 130 -6.39 -7.40 -6.85
N ASP A 131 -5.06 -7.43 -6.85
CA ASP A 131 -4.26 -8.20 -5.89
C ASP A 131 -4.24 -7.55 -4.49
N MET A 132 -4.48 -6.23 -4.42
CA MET A 132 -4.53 -5.43 -3.20
C MET A 132 -3.35 -5.63 -2.23
N PRO A 133 -2.07 -5.59 -2.67
CA PRO A 133 -0.94 -5.54 -1.74
C PRO A 133 -0.91 -4.22 -0.95
N ILE A 134 -1.64 -3.20 -1.42
CA ILE A 134 -1.88 -1.92 -0.77
C ILE A 134 -3.38 -1.60 -0.74
N ALA A 135 -3.77 -0.71 0.17
CA ALA A 135 -5.13 -0.15 0.26
C ALA A 135 -5.09 1.37 0.04
N PRO A 136 -5.33 1.87 -1.19
CA PRO A 136 -5.36 3.30 -1.47
C PRO A 136 -6.46 4.01 -0.68
N ILE A 137 -6.14 5.12 -0.01
CA ILE A 137 -7.11 5.88 0.83
C ILE A 137 -7.51 7.20 0.16
N TYR A 138 -6.55 8.01 -0.28
CA TYR A 138 -6.80 9.29 -0.95
C TYR A 138 -5.58 9.76 -1.75
N PHE A 139 -5.81 10.66 -2.71
CA PHE A 139 -4.74 11.43 -3.35
C PHE A 139 -4.44 12.69 -2.54
N TYR A 140 -3.18 12.96 -2.24
CA TYR A 140 -2.78 14.16 -1.50
C TYR A 140 -3.25 15.44 -2.21
N THR A 141 -3.70 16.39 -1.41
CA THR A 141 -3.96 17.76 -1.85
C THR A 141 -2.94 18.67 -1.18
N GLN A 142 -2.27 19.51 -1.96
CA GLN A 142 -1.44 20.59 -1.41
C GLN A 142 -2.31 21.85 -1.30
N LEU A 143 -2.67 22.22 -0.07
CA LEU A 143 -3.35 23.47 0.22
C LEU A 143 -2.31 24.57 0.39
N TRP A 144 -1.79 25.10 -0.72
CA TRP A 144 -1.09 26.38 -0.69
C TRP A 144 -2.14 27.49 -0.74
N VAL A 145 -2.17 28.33 0.30
CA VAL A 145 -2.78 29.67 0.27
C VAL A 145 -1.67 30.66 -0.04
#